data_AF-A0A7W7H3R7-F1
#
_entry.id   AF-A0A7W7H3R7-F1
#
_cell.length_a   1.000
_cell.length_b   1.000
_cell.length_c   1.000
_cell.angle_alpha   90.00
_cell.angle_beta   90.00
_cell.angle_gamma   90.00
#
_symmetry.space_group_name_H-M   'P 1'
#
loop_
_entity.id
_entity.type
_entity.pdbx_description
1 polymer ?
#
loop_
_entity_poly.entity_id
_entity_poly.type
_entity_poly.pdbx_seq_one_letter_code
_entity_poly.pdbx_strand_id
1 'polypeptide(L)'
;MSMSAADLAGVRFAISPAWEVVASLRVLRDPGAHAVHLPWVTRHRDAVLAAAGLRELRDLVLTPERHLPGFLAPVPHTPVADPRAEFAAVDGYGDQMRAYWDLALAPYWDRMRGILEADVMYRARRLADAGPQAMFAELDAAISWTDGVLSVDRPGLDLEYLLGGRGLVLVPSLFAWPHVYVKAAEPWAPVLRYPARGVGAMWHDAPPAADLAAVLGRARATLLAELATPSTTTSLARRTGLAPGGVSAHLARLVTAGLAARQRAGRQVFYVRTARGDALVTPG
;
A
#
# COMPACT_ATOMS: atom_id res chain seq x y z
N MET A 1 -17.12 3.35 9.51
CA MET A 1 -17.14 2.10 10.30
C MET A 1 -17.20 2.48 11.77
N SER A 2 -18.29 2.17 12.45
CA SER A 2 -18.43 2.43 13.89
C SER A 2 -17.73 1.33 14.69
N MET A 3 -16.83 1.72 15.58
CA MET A 3 -15.98 0.83 16.37
C MET A 3 -16.24 1.02 17.86
N SER A 4 -16.51 -0.08 18.55
CA SER A 4 -16.52 -0.12 20.01
C SER A 4 -15.09 -0.18 20.58
N ALA A 5 -14.95 -0.03 21.90
CA ALA A 5 -13.68 -0.27 22.58
C ALA A 5 -13.20 -1.73 22.41
N ALA A 6 -14.11 -2.70 22.33
CA ALA A 6 -13.78 -4.09 22.05
C ALA A 6 -13.23 -4.27 20.63
N ASP A 7 -13.79 -3.57 19.65
CA ASP A 7 -13.25 -3.56 18.28
C ASP A 7 -11.84 -2.99 18.22
N LEU A 8 -11.61 -1.90 18.97
CA LEU A 8 -10.31 -1.26 19.06
C LEU A 8 -9.27 -2.16 19.73
N ALA A 9 -9.65 -2.88 20.79
CA ALA A 9 -8.80 -3.88 21.44
C ALA A 9 -8.49 -5.08 20.54
N GLY A 10 -9.40 -5.40 19.60
CA GLY A 10 -9.22 -6.43 18.59
C GLY A 10 -8.46 -6.00 17.34
N VAL A 11 -7.90 -4.77 17.30
CA VAL A 11 -7.09 -4.31 16.18
C VAL A 11 -5.81 -5.13 16.09
N ARG A 12 -5.54 -5.71 14.92
CA ARG A 12 -4.31 -6.45 14.66
C ARG A 12 -3.81 -6.25 13.24
N PHE A 13 -2.52 -6.45 13.03
CA PHE A 13 -1.91 -6.43 11.71
C PHE A 13 -1.82 -7.83 11.12
N ALA A 14 -1.92 -7.94 9.79
CA ALA A 14 -1.58 -9.15 9.07
C ALA A 14 -1.10 -8.88 7.65
N ILE A 15 -0.20 -9.73 7.15
CA ILE A 15 0.30 -9.72 5.77
C ILE A 15 -0.45 -10.79 4.96
N SER A 16 -1.00 -10.42 3.81
CA SER A 16 -1.87 -11.25 2.96
C SER A 16 -1.31 -11.39 1.53
N PRO A 17 -0.60 -12.48 1.21
CA PRO A 17 -0.28 -12.89 -0.16
C PRO A 17 -1.47 -12.86 -1.14
N ALA A 18 -2.63 -13.37 -0.75
CA ALA A 18 -3.83 -13.42 -1.60
C ALA A 18 -4.32 -12.02 -1.93
N TRP A 19 -4.26 -11.09 -0.97
CA TRP A 19 -4.55 -9.70 -1.26
C TRP A 19 -3.55 -9.07 -2.23
N GLU A 20 -2.26 -9.35 -2.12
CA GLU A 20 -1.27 -8.80 -3.05
C GLU A 20 -1.49 -9.31 -4.47
N VAL A 21 -1.88 -10.59 -4.66
CA VAL A 21 -2.30 -11.14 -5.96
C VAL A 21 -3.46 -10.34 -6.57
N VAL A 22 -4.50 -10.09 -5.77
CA VAL A 22 -5.68 -9.35 -6.23
C VAL A 22 -5.36 -7.88 -6.53
N ALA A 23 -4.58 -7.24 -5.66
CA ALA A 23 -4.20 -5.84 -5.82
C ALA A 23 -3.27 -5.63 -7.02
N SER A 24 -2.30 -6.52 -7.24
CA SER A 24 -1.37 -6.43 -8.38
C SER A 24 -2.07 -6.73 -9.71
N LEU A 25 -3.10 -7.59 -9.73
CA LEU A 25 -3.96 -7.73 -10.91
C LEU A 25 -4.67 -6.41 -11.24
N ARG A 26 -5.23 -5.70 -10.24
CA ARG A 26 -5.88 -4.40 -10.48
C ARG A 26 -4.91 -3.34 -11.02
N VAL A 27 -3.65 -3.38 -10.61
CA VAL A 27 -2.60 -2.51 -11.16
C VAL A 27 -2.42 -2.70 -12.67
N LEU A 28 -2.63 -3.91 -13.20
CA LEU A 28 -2.57 -4.17 -14.65
C LEU A 28 -3.73 -3.52 -15.42
N ARG A 29 -4.88 -3.29 -14.76
CA ARG A 29 -6.05 -2.62 -15.38
C ARG A 29 -5.74 -1.16 -15.71
N ASP A 30 -5.12 -0.44 -14.79
CA ASP A 30 -4.79 0.99 -14.93
C ASP A 30 -3.36 1.31 -14.43
N PRO A 31 -2.31 0.91 -15.16
CA PRO A 31 -0.94 1.17 -14.72
C PRO A 31 -0.60 2.65 -14.57
N GLY A 32 -1.33 3.53 -15.27
CA GLY A 32 -1.14 4.98 -15.18
C GLY A 32 -1.45 5.53 -13.79
N ALA A 33 -2.48 4.99 -13.13
CA ALA A 33 -2.81 5.30 -11.74
C ALA A 33 -1.81 4.68 -10.73
N HIS A 34 -1.05 3.66 -11.15
CA HIS A 34 -0.18 2.84 -10.31
C HIS A 34 1.30 2.96 -10.70
N ALA A 35 1.73 4.19 -10.99
CA ALA A 35 2.96 4.41 -11.74
C ALA A 35 4.26 3.92 -11.05
N VAL A 36 4.26 3.74 -9.72
CA VAL A 36 5.37 3.11 -8.98
C VAL A 36 5.61 1.66 -9.41
N HIS A 37 4.61 0.97 -9.96
CA HIS A 37 4.71 -0.41 -10.41
C HIS A 37 5.03 -0.56 -11.91
N LEU A 38 5.23 0.53 -12.67
CA LEU A 38 5.49 0.44 -14.12
C LEU A 38 6.62 -0.54 -14.49
N PRO A 39 7.78 -0.58 -13.79
CA PRO A 39 8.82 -1.57 -14.10
C PRO A 39 8.34 -3.02 -13.98
N TRP A 40 7.52 -3.31 -12.97
CA TRP A 40 6.91 -4.63 -12.80
C TRP A 40 5.83 -4.90 -13.84
N VAL A 41 4.98 -3.91 -14.15
CA VAL A 41 3.94 -4.01 -15.18
C VAL A 41 4.57 -4.33 -16.54
N THR A 42 5.61 -3.62 -16.95
CA THR A 42 6.32 -3.86 -18.22
C THR A 42 6.86 -5.28 -18.32
N ARG A 43 7.28 -5.88 -17.20
CA ARG A 43 7.84 -7.24 -17.18
C ARG A 43 6.77 -8.32 -17.22
N HIS A 44 5.64 -8.12 -16.55
CA HIS A 44 4.70 -9.20 -16.24
C HIS A 44 3.35 -9.12 -16.96
N ARG A 45 2.95 -7.94 -17.45
CA ARG A 45 1.61 -7.72 -18.00
C ARG A 45 1.29 -8.69 -19.14
N ASP A 46 2.15 -8.79 -20.13
CA ASP A 46 1.87 -9.59 -21.33
C ASP A 46 1.81 -11.09 -20.99
N ALA A 47 2.71 -11.58 -20.13
CA ALA A 47 2.70 -12.96 -19.67
C ALA A 47 1.43 -13.30 -18.88
N VAL A 48 1.03 -12.42 -17.96
CA VAL A 48 -0.21 -12.57 -17.18
C VAL A 48 -1.43 -12.56 -18.10
N LEU A 49 -1.48 -11.68 -19.10
CA LEU A 49 -2.60 -11.57 -20.05
C LEU A 49 -2.63 -12.73 -21.08
N ALA A 50 -1.50 -13.35 -21.38
CA ALA A 50 -1.44 -14.52 -22.25
C ALA A 50 -1.79 -15.84 -21.53
N ALA A 51 -1.61 -15.93 -20.21
CA ALA A 51 -1.83 -17.16 -19.46
C ALA A 51 -3.32 -17.55 -19.40
N ALA A 52 -3.72 -18.55 -20.21
CA ALA A 52 -5.09 -19.05 -20.27
C ALA A 52 -5.62 -19.54 -18.92
N GLY A 53 -4.76 -20.17 -18.10
CA GLY A 53 -5.08 -20.62 -16.75
C GLY A 53 -5.46 -19.51 -15.78
N LEU A 54 -5.23 -18.23 -16.13
CA LEU A 54 -5.59 -17.09 -15.29
C LEU A 54 -6.88 -16.38 -15.74
N ARG A 55 -7.56 -16.88 -16.79
CA ARG A 55 -8.71 -16.18 -17.38
C ARG A 55 -9.80 -15.86 -16.38
N GLU A 56 -10.34 -16.86 -15.69
CA GLU A 56 -11.44 -16.65 -14.74
C GLU A 56 -11.08 -15.66 -13.62
N LEU A 57 -9.88 -15.80 -13.02
CA LEU A 57 -9.41 -14.87 -12.00
C LEU A 57 -9.26 -13.44 -12.53
N ARG A 58 -8.71 -13.27 -13.74
CA ARG A 58 -8.58 -11.95 -14.38
C ARG A 58 -9.94 -11.35 -14.68
N ASP A 59 -10.85 -12.13 -15.26
CA ASP A 59 -12.19 -11.68 -15.63
C ASP A 59 -12.93 -11.20 -14.37
N LEU A 60 -12.76 -11.91 -13.25
CA LEU A 60 -13.35 -11.54 -11.96
C LEU A 60 -12.72 -10.30 -11.30
N VAL A 61 -11.39 -10.12 -11.38
CA VAL A 61 -10.70 -9.01 -10.71
C VAL A 61 -10.68 -7.72 -11.54
N LEU A 62 -10.66 -7.87 -12.87
CA LEU A 62 -10.57 -6.77 -13.81
C LEU A 62 -11.94 -6.28 -14.29
N THR A 63 -13.06 -6.81 -13.76
CA THR A 63 -14.41 -6.33 -14.12
C THR A 63 -14.53 -4.82 -13.97
N PRO A 64 -15.40 -4.16 -14.76
CA PRO A 64 -15.67 -2.74 -14.62
C PRO A 64 -16.12 -2.35 -13.20
N GLU A 65 -16.76 -3.27 -12.49
CA GLU A 65 -17.25 -3.06 -11.13
C GLU A 65 -16.12 -2.71 -10.15
N ARG A 66 -16.43 -1.81 -9.23
CA ARG A 66 -15.49 -1.41 -8.17
C ARG A 66 -15.45 -2.43 -7.03
N HIS A 67 -16.49 -3.24 -6.86
CA HIS A 67 -16.61 -4.24 -5.80
C HIS A 67 -15.93 -5.55 -6.21
N LEU A 68 -15.13 -6.11 -5.30
CA LEU A 68 -14.54 -7.45 -5.46
C LEU A 68 -15.35 -8.43 -4.62
N PRO A 69 -15.60 -9.66 -5.11
CA PRO A 69 -16.20 -10.70 -4.28
C PRO A 69 -15.42 -10.91 -2.97
N GLY A 70 -16.15 -11.01 -1.85
CA GLY A 70 -15.55 -11.04 -0.51
C GLY A 70 -14.62 -12.24 -0.24
N PHE A 71 -14.77 -13.33 -1.01
CA PHE A 71 -13.98 -14.56 -0.90
C PHE A 71 -12.59 -14.45 -1.55
N LEU A 72 -12.38 -13.55 -2.52
CA LEU A 72 -11.11 -13.44 -3.27
C LEU A 72 -9.91 -13.00 -2.42
N ALA A 73 -10.15 -12.43 -1.26
CA ALA A 73 -9.08 -12.05 -0.35
C ALA A 73 -9.54 -12.42 1.05
N PRO A 74 -9.32 -13.68 1.48
CA PRO A 74 -9.73 -14.18 2.79
C PRO A 74 -9.08 -13.33 3.88
N VAL A 75 -9.64 -13.40 5.08
CA VAL A 75 -9.09 -12.65 6.20
C VAL A 75 -7.90 -13.44 6.73
N PRO A 76 -6.67 -12.88 6.76
CA PRO A 76 -5.53 -13.61 7.29
C PRO A 76 -5.73 -13.92 8.78
N HIS A 77 -5.54 -15.18 9.17
CA HIS A 77 -5.68 -15.62 10.56
C HIS A 77 -4.36 -15.57 11.34
N THR A 78 -3.22 -15.50 10.64
CA THR A 78 -1.88 -15.36 11.21
C THR A 78 -1.30 -13.96 10.90
N PRO A 79 -0.28 -13.49 11.66
CA PRO A 79 0.38 -12.22 11.38
C PRO A 79 1.04 -12.17 10.00
N VAL A 80 1.59 -13.29 9.55
CA VAL A 80 2.08 -13.49 8.18
C VAL A 80 1.42 -14.76 7.65
N ALA A 81 0.55 -14.63 6.65
CA ALA A 81 -0.12 -15.79 6.07
C ALA A 81 0.84 -16.58 5.17
N ASP A 82 0.77 -17.91 5.27
CA ASP A 82 1.42 -18.78 4.30
C ASP A 82 0.70 -18.67 2.95
N PRO A 83 1.39 -18.32 1.85
CA PRO A 83 0.74 -18.14 0.55
C PRO A 83 -0.04 -19.38 0.10
N ARG A 84 0.49 -20.59 0.34
CA ARG A 84 -0.17 -21.81 -0.14
C ARG A 84 -1.47 -22.07 0.59
N ALA A 85 -1.47 -21.91 1.91
CA ALA A 85 -2.65 -22.05 2.76
C ALA A 85 -3.70 -20.97 2.43
N GLU A 86 -3.27 -19.72 2.23
CA GLU A 86 -4.18 -18.62 1.94
C GLU A 86 -4.84 -18.77 0.56
N PHE A 87 -4.09 -19.19 -0.47
CA PHE A 87 -4.66 -19.46 -1.79
C PHE A 87 -5.63 -20.65 -1.77
N ALA A 88 -5.31 -21.70 -1.01
CA ALA A 88 -6.19 -22.87 -0.87
C ALA A 88 -7.54 -22.51 -0.21
N ALA A 89 -7.60 -21.44 0.57
CA ALA A 89 -8.83 -20.93 1.18
C ALA A 89 -9.68 -20.07 0.23
N VAL A 90 -9.24 -19.84 -1.01
CA VAL A 90 -10.01 -19.09 -2.02
C VAL A 90 -10.77 -20.07 -2.91
N ASP A 91 -12.01 -20.34 -2.50
CA ASP A 91 -12.92 -21.29 -3.16
C ASP A 91 -13.00 -21.07 -4.67
N GLY A 92 -12.61 -22.10 -5.44
CA GLY A 92 -12.67 -22.09 -6.90
C GLY A 92 -11.54 -21.35 -7.62
N TYR A 93 -10.66 -20.61 -6.92
CA TYR A 93 -9.61 -19.79 -7.54
C TYR A 93 -8.19 -20.06 -7.03
N GLY A 94 -8.02 -20.93 -6.03
CA GLY A 94 -6.71 -21.18 -5.39
C GLY A 94 -5.58 -21.56 -6.35
N ASP A 95 -5.86 -22.38 -7.37
CA ASP A 95 -4.84 -22.75 -8.37
C ASP A 95 -4.47 -21.60 -9.29
N GLN A 96 -5.43 -20.75 -9.65
CA GLN A 96 -5.17 -19.54 -10.46
C GLN A 96 -4.37 -18.51 -9.65
N MET A 97 -4.68 -18.38 -8.36
CA MET A 97 -3.91 -17.52 -7.46
C MET A 97 -2.46 -17.99 -7.34
N ARG A 98 -2.24 -19.30 -7.18
CA ARG A 98 -0.91 -19.90 -7.13
C ARG A 98 -0.15 -19.71 -8.44
N ALA A 99 -0.80 -19.97 -9.58
CA ALA A 99 -0.20 -19.77 -10.89
C ALA A 99 0.19 -18.31 -11.14
N TYR A 100 -0.68 -17.35 -10.75
CA TYR A 100 -0.35 -15.94 -10.83
C TYR A 100 0.81 -15.56 -9.90
N TRP A 101 0.77 -16.06 -8.66
CA TRP A 101 1.80 -15.83 -7.66
C TRP A 101 3.17 -16.26 -8.17
N ASP A 102 3.29 -17.51 -8.62
CA ASP A 102 4.55 -18.07 -9.12
C ASP A 102 5.07 -17.29 -10.34
N LEU A 103 4.16 -16.83 -11.20
CA LEU A 103 4.49 -16.05 -12.39
C LEU A 103 5.01 -14.64 -12.05
N ALA A 104 4.33 -13.93 -11.15
CA ALA A 104 4.46 -12.46 -11.07
C ALA A 104 4.94 -11.93 -9.72
N LEU A 105 4.77 -12.66 -8.62
CA LEU A 105 5.03 -12.15 -7.25
C LEU A 105 6.08 -12.97 -6.48
N ALA A 106 6.09 -14.30 -6.61
CA ALA A 106 7.01 -15.19 -5.89
C ALA A 106 8.48 -14.77 -5.99
N PRO A 107 9.01 -14.35 -7.17
CA PRO A 107 10.41 -13.91 -7.29
C PRO A 107 10.78 -12.69 -6.44
N TYR A 108 9.79 -11.90 -6.01
CA TYR A 108 9.99 -10.67 -5.23
C TYR A 108 9.55 -10.82 -3.78
N TRP A 109 8.98 -11.97 -3.41
CA TRP A 109 8.20 -12.06 -2.18
C TRP A 109 9.01 -11.83 -0.90
N ASP A 110 10.25 -12.31 -0.83
CA ASP A 110 11.08 -12.09 0.36
C ASP A 110 11.37 -10.58 0.58
N ARG A 111 11.63 -9.84 -0.50
CA ARG A 111 11.77 -8.38 -0.45
C ARG A 111 10.46 -7.71 -0.08
N MET A 112 9.36 -8.12 -0.70
CA MET A 112 8.02 -7.58 -0.42
C MET A 112 7.65 -7.76 1.06
N ARG A 113 7.84 -8.97 1.57
CA ARG A 113 7.57 -9.33 2.97
C ARG A 113 8.38 -8.47 3.93
N GLY A 114 9.68 -8.28 3.68
CA GLY A 114 10.51 -7.41 4.52
C GLY A 114 10.01 -5.97 4.58
N ILE A 115 9.55 -5.40 3.46
CA ILE A 115 8.96 -4.06 3.43
C ILE A 115 7.64 -4.01 4.23
N LEU A 116 6.78 -5.01 4.03
CA LEU A 116 5.49 -5.09 4.72
C LEU A 116 5.67 -5.29 6.24
N GLU A 117 6.59 -6.14 6.66
CA GLU A 117 6.93 -6.35 8.07
C GLU A 117 7.49 -5.08 8.71
N ALA A 118 8.36 -4.34 8.00
CA ALA A 118 8.87 -3.07 8.49
C ALA A 118 7.76 -2.02 8.67
N ASP A 119 6.77 -1.97 7.77
CA ASP A 119 5.58 -1.14 7.97
C ASP A 119 4.80 -1.57 9.22
N VAL A 120 4.50 -2.87 9.38
CA VAL A 120 3.80 -3.39 10.56
C VAL A 120 4.52 -3.00 11.85
N MET A 121 5.84 -3.19 11.92
CA MET A 121 6.64 -2.81 13.08
C MET A 121 6.54 -1.31 13.38
N TYR A 122 6.64 -0.47 12.35
CA TYR A 122 6.47 0.98 12.49
C TYR A 122 5.09 1.35 13.03
N ARG A 123 4.02 0.76 12.47
CA ARG A 123 2.64 1.05 12.88
C ARG A 123 2.32 0.55 14.27
N ALA A 124 2.81 -0.65 14.63
CA ALA A 124 2.66 -1.20 15.97
C ALA A 124 3.32 -0.30 17.03
N ARG A 125 4.53 0.20 16.74
CA ARG A 125 5.20 1.16 17.62
C ARG A 125 4.44 2.48 17.71
N ARG A 126 3.93 3.01 16.59
CA ARG A 126 3.10 4.22 16.59
C ARG A 126 1.83 4.07 17.43
N LEU A 127 1.18 2.91 17.35
CA LEU A 127 0.02 2.59 18.17
C LEU A 127 0.36 2.61 19.66
N ALA A 128 1.50 2.03 20.05
CA ALA A 128 1.96 2.02 21.45
C ALA A 128 2.39 3.41 21.95
N ASP A 129 3.16 4.15 21.14
CA ASP A 129 3.78 5.42 21.54
C ASP A 129 2.79 6.60 21.51
N ALA A 130 1.86 6.62 20.55
CA ALA A 130 1.00 7.77 20.26
C ALA A 130 -0.50 7.43 20.19
N GLY A 131 -0.86 6.16 20.42
CA GLY A 131 -2.24 5.70 20.42
C GLY A 131 -2.85 5.48 19.03
N PRO A 132 -4.08 4.95 19.00
CA PRO A 132 -4.74 4.52 17.76
C PRO A 132 -5.08 5.67 16.81
N GLN A 133 -5.46 6.84 17.34
CA GLN A 133 -5.80 7.99 16.50
C GLN A 133 -4.62 8.44 15.64
N ALA A 134 -3.43 8.53 16.23
CA ALA A 134 -2.21 8.88 15.52
C ALA A 134 -1.86 7.81 14.47
N MET A 135 -1.95 6.53 14.83
CA MET A 135 -1.65 5.43 13.91
C MET A 135 -2.60 5.41 12.71
N PHE A 136 -3.92 5.50 12.92
CA PHE A 136 -4.91 5.53 11.84
C PHE A 136 -4.72 6.71 10.89
N ALA A 137 -4.48 7.91 11.43
CA ALA A 137 -4.28 9.13 10.65
C ALA A 137 -3.03 9.11 9.74
N GLU A 138 -2.09 8.20 10.03
CA GLU A 138 -0.88 8.00 9.23
C GLU A 138 -1.00 6.85 8.22
N LEU A 139 -2.09 6.06 8.22
CA LEU A 139 -2.26 4.93 7.28
C LEU A 139 -2.44 5.45 5.84
N ASP A 140 -3.34 6.40 5.63
CA ASP A 140 -3.57 7.07 4.36
C ASP A 140 -4.29 8.40 4.58
N ALA A 141 -4.19 9.35 3.64
CA ALA A 141 -4.86 10.64 3.74
C ALA A 141 -6.40 10.54 3.66
N ALA A 142 -6.93 9.47 3.07
CA ALA A 142 -8.36 9.19 3.02
C ALA A 142 -8.91 8.64 4.35
N ILE A 143 -8.05 8.25 5.30
CA ILE A 143 -8.47 7.62 6.56
C ILE A 143 -8.51 8.67 7.68
N SER A 144 -9.63 8.71 8.41
CA SER A 144 -9.76 9.48 9.65
C SER A 144 -10.46 8.66 10.73
N TRP A 145 -10.12 8.91 11.99
CA TRP A 145 -10.78 8.29 13.14
C TRP A 145 -11.14 9.36 14.16
N THR A 146 -12.43 9.50 14.42
CA THR A 146 -13.00 10.49 15.34
C THR A 146 -14.20 9.89 16.05
N ASP A 147 -14.30 10.06 17.36
CA ASP A 147 -15.44 9.64 18.18
C ASP A 147 -15.87 8.18 17.97
N GLY A 148 -14.88 7.26 17.83
CA GLY A 148 -15.12 5.84 17.62
C GLY A 148 -15.50 5.46 16.19
N VAL A 149 -15.56 6.40 15.25
CA VAL A 149 -15.89 6.15 13.85
C VAL A 149 -14.64 6.25 12.98
N LEU A 150 -14.29 5.12 12.34
CA LEU A 150 -13.22 5.06 11.34
C LEU A 150 -13.83 5.30 9.94
N SER A 151 -13.47 6.42 9.34
CA SER A 151 -13.97 6.88 8.05
C SER A 151 -12.92 6.74 6.97
N VAL A 152 -13.35 6.35 5.77
CA VAL A 152 -12.50 6.27 4.58
C VAL A 152 -13.16 7.10 3.48
N ASP A 153 -12.58 8.25 3.14
CA ASP A 153 -13.10 9.13 2.10
C ASP A 153 -12.97 8.46 0.72
N ARG A 154 -14.13 8.16 0.12
CA ARG A 154 -14.26 7.54 -1.19
C ARG A 154 -15.40 8.19 -1.96
N PRO A 155 -15.08 9.08 -2.92
CA PRO A 155 -16.10 9.75 -3.71
C PRO A 155 -17.06 8.75 -4.38
N GLY A 156 -18.37 8.99 -4.21
CA GLY A 156 -19.44 8.19 -4.82
C GLY A 156 -19.76 6.87 -4.09
N LEU A 157 -19.27 6.69 -2.86
CA LEU A 157 -19.59 5.53 -2.04
C LEU A 157 -20.05 5.97 -0.64
N ASP A 158 -21.29 5.67 -0.30
CA ASP A 158 -21.86 5.93 1.03
C ASP A 158 -22.25 4.58 1.66
N LEU A 159 -21.36 4.04 2.49
CA LEU A 159 -21.52 2.75 3.12
C LEU A 159 -21.14 2.84 4.60
N GLU A 160 -22.05 2.43 5.45
CA GLU A 160 -21.84 2.34 6.89
C GLU A 160 -21.72 0.89 7.34
N TYR A 161 -20.84 0.67 8.32
CA TYR A 161 -20.65 -0.65 8.91
C TYR A 161 -20.53 -0.52 10.42
N LEU A 162 -21.22 -1.40 11.13
CA LEU A 162 -21.01 -1.66 12.55
C LEU A 162 -20.06 -2.85 12.70
N LEU A 163 -18.95 -2.65 13.40
CA LEU A 163 -17.99 -3.74 13.60
C LEU A 163 -18.48 -4.73 14.66
N GLY A 164 -19.20 -4.25 15.69
CA GLY A 164 -19.95 -5.10 16.60
C GLY A 164 -19.08 -6.02 17.47
N GLY A 165 -17.86 -5.60 17.83
CA GLY A 165 -16.90 -6.40 18.60
C GLY A 165 -16.08 -7.39 17.78
N ARG A 166 -16.24 -7.43 16.44
CA ARG A 166 -15.47 -8.32 15.55
C ARG A 166 -14.00 -7.92 15.38
N GLY A 167 -13.62 -6.73 15.85
CA GLY A 167 -12.26 -6.20 15.68
C GLY A 167 -12.00 -5.69 14.26
N LEU A 168 -10.76 -5.30 13.99
CA LEU A 168 -10.33 -4.81 12.70
C LEU A 168 -8.94 -5.34 12.34
N VAL A 169 -8.83 -5.99 11.18
CA VAL A 169 -7.53 -6.44 10.64
C VAL A 169 -6.97 -5.38 9.71
N LEU A 170 -5.77 -4.90 10.03
CA LEU A 170 -5.01 -3.95 9.24
C LEU A 170 -4.03 -4.72 8.34
N VAL A 171 -4.15 -4.56 7.03
CA VAL A 171 -3.34 -5.26 6.05
C VAL A 171 -2.55 -4.25 5.22
N PRO A 172 -1.25 -4.04 5.49
CA PRO A 172 -0.42 -3.27 4.59
C PRO A 172 -0.36 -3.96 3.23
N SER A 173 -0.29 -3.17 2.16
CA SER A 173 -0.16 -3.70 0.81
C SER A 173 0.72 -2.82 -0.05
N LEU A 174 1.60 -3.46 -0.80
CA LEU A 174 2.50 -2.79 -1.74
C LEU A 174 1.74 -2.36 -3.00
N PHE A 175 0.75 -3.15 -3.43
CA PHE A 175 -0.04 -2.86 -4.64
C PHE A 175 -1.37 -2.13 -4.36
N ALA A 176 -1.70 -1.85 -3.09
CA ALA A 176 -2.90 -1.09 -2.75
C ALA A 176 -2.80 0.38 -3.17
N TRP A 177 -1.60 0.98 -3.16
CA TRP A 177 -1.39 2.38 -3.54
C TRP A 177 -1.93 2.64 -4.96
N PRO A 178 -2.69 3.73 -5.20
CA PRO A 178 -2.96 4.88 -4.32
C PRO A 178 -4.28 4.78 -3.54
N HIS A 179 -4.76 3.58 -3.23
CA HIS A 179 -6.11 3.33 -2.77
C HIS A 179 -6.23 2.67 -1.39
N VAL A 180 -7.26 3.12 -0.68
CA VAL A 180 -8.03 2.45 0.39
C VAL A 180 -8.50 1.03 0.04
N TYR A 181 -8.58 -0.03 0.83
CA TYR A 181 -9.62 -1.06 0.58
C TYR A 181 -10.28 -1.55 1.86
N VAL A 182 -11.61 -1.56 1.87
CA VAL A 182 -12.41 -1.93 3.04
C VAL A 182 -13.23 -3.17 2.71
N LYS A 183 -13.20 -4.16 3.61
CA LYS A 183 -14.13 -5.30 3.63
C LYS A 183 -14.70 -5.40 5.04
N ALA A 184 -15.95 -5.00 5.26
CA ALA A 184 -16.55 -4.98 6.59
C ALA A 184 -17.97 -5.56 6.66
N ALA A 185 -18.59 -5.84 5.50
CA ALA A 185 -19.88 -6.51 5.41
C ALA A 185 -19.80 -7.94 5.96
N GLU A 186 -20.83 -8.35 6.70
CA GLU A 186 -21.01 -9.74 7.08
C GLU A 186 -21.11 -10.65 5.83
N PRO A 187 -20.66 -11.91 5.90
CA PRO A 187 -20.16 -12.62 7.09
C PRO A 187 -18.66 -12.42 7.38
N TRP A 188 -17.97 -11.57 6.63
CA TRP A 188 -16.52 -11.45 6.70
C TRP A 188 -16.06 -10.64 7.91
N ALA A 189 -14.93 -11.03 8.53
CA ALA A 189 -14.31 -10.18 9.54
C ALA A 189 -13.86 -8.84 8.92
N PRO A 190 -13.93 -7.72 9.66
CA PRO A 190 -13.55 -6.42 9.14
C PRO A 190 -12.05 -6.34 8.79
N VAL A 191 -11.75 -5.91 7.58
CA VAL A 191 -10.39 -5.72 7.06
C VAL A 191 -10.26 -4.34 6.43
N LEU A 192 -9.19 -3.63 6.79
CA LEU A 192 -8.73 -2.42 6.13
C LEU A 192 -7.36 -2.70 5.50
N ARG A 193 -7.29 -2.67 4.17
CA ARG A 193 -6.02 -2.72 3.43
C ARG A 193 -5.57 -1.32 3.09
N TYR A 194 -4.30 -1.04 3.35
CA TYR A 194 -3.75 0.30 3.19
C TYR A 194 -2.39 0.28 2.46
N PRO A 195 -2.03 1.35 1.73
CA PRO A 195 -0.72 1.48 1.11
C PRO A 195 0.39 1.37 2.14
N ALA A 196 1.27 0.37 1.99
CA ALA A 196 2.42 0.22 2.86
C ALA A 196 3.41 1.38 2.69
N ARG A 197 4.21 1.65 3.72
CA ARG A 197 5.42 2.46 3.57
C ARG A 197 6.45 1.72 2.71
N GLY A 198 7.21 2.44 1.90
CA GLY A 198 8.38 1.86 1.21
C GLY A 198 8.14 1.27 -0.18
N VAL A 199 6.95 1.44 -0.76
CA VAL A 199 6.62 0.93 -2.11
C VAL A 199 7.61 1.42 -3.18
N GLY A 200 8.16 2.63 -3.04
CA GLY A 200 9.14 3.20 -3.97
C GLY A 200 10.43 2.37 -4.08
N ALA A 201 10.84 1.67 -3.02
CA ALA A 201 12.07 0.89 -2.99
C ALA A 201 11.92 -0.53 -3.57
N MET A 202 10.71 -0.95 -3.94
CA MET A 202 10.39 -2.35 -4.30
C MET A 202 11.15 -2.84 -5.55
N TRP A 203 11.27 -1.98 -6.57
CA TRP A 203 11.78 -2.35 -7.90
C TRP A 203 13.22 -1.91 -8.17
N HIS A 204 13.94 -1.46 -7.14
CA HIS A 204 15.33 -1.01 -7.23
C HIS A 204 16.22 -1.87 -6.31
N ASP A 205 17.47 -2.13 -6.71
CA ASP A 205 18.47 -2.80 -5.86
C ASP A 205 19.19 -1.77 -4.96
N ALA A 206 19.53 -2.17 -3.73
CA ALA A 206 20.05 -1.29 -2.67
C ALA A 206 21.60 -1.32 -2.55
N PRO A 207 22.30 -0.17 -2.55
CA PRO A 207 23.69 0.00 -2.10
C PRO A 207 23.82 0.85 -0.79
N PRO A 208 24.98 0.86 -0.06
CA PRO A 208 25.25 1.54 1.26
C PRO A 208 24.91 3.02 1.41
N ALA A 209 24.50 3.45 2.63
CA ALA A 209 23.95 4.78 2.90
C ALA A 209 25.07 5.58 3.51
N ALA A 210 25.49 6.59 2.75
CA ALA A 210 26.15 7.74 3.30
C ALA A 210 25.12 8.65 4.00
N ASP A 211 25.57 9.45 4.98
CA ASP A 211 24.76 10.52 5.58
C ASP A 211 24.43 11.61 4.55
N LEU A 212 23.28 11.44 3.89
CA LEU A 212 22.76 12.36 2.89
C LEU A 212 22.49 13.77 3.43
N ALA A 213 22.26 13.93 4.75
CA ALA A 213 21.96 15.24 5.31
C ALA A 213 23.17 16.18 5.19
N ALA A 214 24.39 15.64 5.27
CA ALA A 214 25.62 16.40 5.08
C ALA A 214 25.79 16.93 3.64
N VAL A 215 25.23 16.23 2.65
CA VAL A 215 25.40 16.57 1.22
C VAL A 215 24.20 17.34 0.65
N LEU A 216 22.98 16.89 0.96
CA LEU A 216 21.74 17.47 0.44
C LEU A 216 21.15 18.52 1.37
N GLY A 217 21.59 18.59 2.63
CA GLY A 217 20.95 19.38 3.66
C GLY A 217 19.67 18.71 4.20
N ARG A 218 19.39 18.99 5.48
CA ARG A 218 18.36 18.29 6.28
C ARG A 218 16.99 18.23 5.61
N ALA A 219 16.45 19.36 5.14
CA ALA A 219 15.11 19.40 4.55
C ALA A 219 14.96 18.55 3.29
N ARG A 220 15.97 18.53 2.39
CA ARG A 220 15.92 17.72 1.17
C ARG A 220 16.13 16.24 1.46
N ALA A 221 17.01 15.91 2.42
CA ALA A 221 17.20 14.53 2.87
C ALA A 221 15.92 13.97 3.49
N THR A 222 15.26 14.73 4.39
CA THR A 222 13.98 14.35 4.99
C THR A 222 12.88 14.17 3.93
N LEU A 223 12.72 15.12 3.01
CA LEU A 223 11.72 14.99 1.94
C LEU A 223 12.02 13.81 1.02
N LEU A 224 13.29 13.59 0.65
CA LEU A 224 13.68 12.44 -0.17
C LEU A 224 13.36 11.12 0.56
N ALA A 225 13.66 11.00 1.86
CA ALA A 225 13.31 9.84 2.68
C ALA A 225 11.78 9.62 2.79
N GLU A 226 11.00 10.69 2.95
CA GLU A 226 9.53 10.62 2.98
C GLU A 226 8.90 10.19 1.64
N LEU A 227 9.61 10.36 0.52
CA LEU A 227 9.19 9.89 -0.80
C LEU A 227 9.38 8.38 -1.01
N ALA A 228 9.63 7.61 0.06
CA ALA A 228 9.56 6.15 0.02
C ALA A 228 8.16 5.67 -0.40
N THR A 229 7.15 6.50 -0.17
CA THR A 229 5.79 6.36 -0.72
C THR A 229 5.46 7.62 -1.53
N PRO A 230 4.89 7.49 -2.74
CA PRO A 230 4.47 8.64 -3.55
C PRO A 230 3.64 9.63 -2.73
N SER A 231 3.99 10.92 -2.75
CA SER A 231 3.32 11.91 -1.90
C SER A 231 3.12 13.24 -2.63
N THR A 232 2.05 13.96 -2.27
CA THR A 232 1.83 15.33 -2.74
C THR A 232 2.62 16.34 -1.91
N THR A 233 2.82 17.56 -2.44
CA THR A 233 3.38 18.68 -1.67
C THR A 233 2.62 18.90 -0.37
N THR A 234 1.28 18.90 -0.41
CA THR A 234 0.44 19.17 0.75
C THR A 234 0.57 18.09 1.83
N SER A 235 0.61 16.82 1.41
CA SER A 235 0.83 15.70 2.32
C SER A 235 2.21 15.76 2.98
N LEU A 236 3.25 16.11 2.22
CA LEU A 236 4.62 16.24 2.74
C LEU A 236 4.76 17.42 3.70
N ALA A 237 4.15 18.57 3.40
CA ALA A 237 4.14 19.73 4.30
C ALA A 237 3.51 19.38 5.65
N ARG A 238 2.36 18.68 5.64
CA ARG A 238 1.69 18.22 6.85
C ARG A 238 2.56 17.29 7.70
N ARG A 239 3.21 16.30 7.09
CA ARG A 239 4.00 15.28 7.82
C ARG A 239 5.35 15.80 8.32
N THR A 240 5.99 16.69 7.57
CA THR A 240 7.34 17.19 7.89
C THR A 240 7.33 18.48 8.70
N GLY A 241 6.17 19.15 8.82
CA GLY A 241 6.05 20.47 9.46
C GLY A 241 6.66 21.61 8.64
N LEU A 242 7.13 21.35 7.42
CA LEU A 242 7.69 22.37 6.53
C LEU A 242 6.58 23.18 5.84
N ALA A 243 6.83 24.47 5.61
CA ALA A 243 5.91 25.33 4.87
C ALA A 243 5.67 24.80 3.44
N PRO A 244 4.42 24.82 2.90
CA PRO A 244 4.11 24.29 1.56
C PRO A 244 4.95 24.87 0.42
N GLY A 245 5.28 26.16 0.50
CA GLY A 245 6.18 26.82 -0.46
C GLY A 245 7.61 26.28 -0.39
N GLY A 246 8.12 26.03 0.82
CA GLY A 246 9.44 25.42 1.04
C GLY A 246 9.51 23.98 0.54
N VAL A 247 8.47 23.18 0.80
CA VAL A 247 8.36 21.82 0.27
C VAL A 247 8.37 21.81 -1.25
N SER A 248 7.57 22.68 -1.89
CA SER A 248 7.52 22.79 -3.36
C SER A 248 8.88 23.14 -3.96
N ALA A 249 9.59 24.10 -3.35
CA ALA A 249 10.91 24.52 -3.80
C ALA A 249 11.96 23.40 -3.65
N HIS A 250 11.93 22.63 -2.55
CA HIS A 250 12.84 21.50 -2.36
C HIS A 250 12.55 20.35 -3.33
N LEU A 251 11.27 20.00 -3.52
CA LEU A 251 10.85 18.98 -4.47
C LEU A 251 11.22 19.36 -5.90
N ALA A 252 11.09 20.62 -6.28
CA ALA A 252 11.55 21.09 -7.59
C ALA A 252 13.04 20.82 -7.81
N ARG A 253 13.89 21.10 -6.81
CA ARG A 253 15.33 20.83 -6.89
C ARG A 253 15.65 19.33 -6.94
N LEU A 254 14.93 18.51 -6.16
CA LEU A 254 15.09 17.05 -6.20
C LEU A 254 14.68 16.50 -7.58
N VAL A 255 13.66 17.08 -8.22
CA VAL A 255 13.27 16.71 -9.59
C VAL A 255 14.30 17.16 -10.62
N THR A 256 14.80 18.39 -10.52
CA THR A 256 15.90 18.88 -11.39
C THR A 256 17.16 18.03 -11.24
N ALA A 257 17.46 17.55 -10.04
CA ALA A 257 18.58 16.64 -9.77
C ALA A 257 18.31 15.18 -10.19
N GLY A 258 17.11 14.87 -10.69
CA GLY A 258 16.71 13.52 -11.08
C GLY A 258 16.57 12.55 -9.92
N LEU A 259 16.43 13.03 -8.67
CA LEU A 259 16.25 12.22 -7.46
C LEU A 259 14.78 11.97 -7.13
N ALA A 260 13.90 12.80 -7.67
CA ALA A 260 12.45 12.63 -7.63
C ALA A 260 11.87 12.85 -9.04
N ALA A 261 10.68 12.32 -9.29
CA ALA A 261 9.92 12.57 -10.49
C ALA A 261 8.52 13.07 -10.13
N ARG A 262 7.95 13.90 -11.02
CA ARG A 262 6.55 14.34 -10.91
C ARG A 262 5.68 13.35 -11.67
N GLN A 263 4.59 12.92 -11.03
CA GLN A 263 3.57 12.10 -11.65
C GLN A 263 2.20 12.70 -11.39
N ARG A 264 1.37 12.81 -12.42
CA ARG A 264 0.00 13.29 -12.28
C ARG A 264 -0.94 12.10 -12.19
N ALA A 265 -1.76 12.07 -11.15
CA ALA A 265 -2.87 11.16 -11.01
C ALA A 265 -4.14 12.00 -10.83
N GLY A 266 -4.95 12.07 -11.87
CA GLY A 266 -6.11 12.96 -11.94
C GLY A 266 -5.72 14.43 -11.74
N ARG A 267 -6.32 15.09 -10.73
CA ARG A 267 -6.10 16.51 -10.42
C ARG A 267 -4.90 16.76 -9.49
N GLN A 268 -4.22 15.71 -9.04
CA GLN A 268 -3.15 15.81 -8.07
C GLN A 268 -1.78 15.53 -8.72
N VAL A 269 -0.75 16.23 -8.22
CA VAL A 269 0.65 15.99 -8.59
C VAL A 269 1.32 15.29 -7.42
N PHE A 270 1.74 14.06 -7.66
CA PHE A 270 2.56 13.28 -6.76
C PHE A 270 4.04 13.45 -7.13
N TYR A 271 4.86 13.37 -6.10
CA TYR A 271 6.29 13.22 -6.23
C TYR A 271 6.61 11.78 -5.83
N VAL A 272 7.47 11.16 -6.62
CA VAL A 272 7.98 9.81 -6.38
C VAL A 272 9.49 9.86 -6.37
N ARG A 273 10.12 9.04 -5.54
CA ARG A 273 11.56 8.85 -5.64
C ARG A 273 11.90 8.13 -6.94
N THR A 274 12.97 8.55 -7.60
CA THR A 274 13.50 7.83 -8.77
C THR A 274 14.46 6.73 -8.32
N ALA A 275 14.84 5.83 -9.23
CA ALA A 275 15.92 4.87 -9.00
C ALA A 275 17.20 5.53 -8.44
N ARG A 276 17.57 6.70 -8.99
CA ARG A 276 18.72 7.47 -8.52
C ARG A 276 18.52 8.04 -7.11
N GLY A 277 17.31 8.46 -6.78
CA GLY A 277 16.97 8.85 -5.42
C GLY A 277 17.04 7.67 -4.46
N ASP A 278 16.50 6.49 -4.82
CA ASP A 278 16.54 5.29 -3.98
C ASP A 278 17.95 4.81 -3.69
N ALA A 279 18.82 4.81 -4.71
CA ALA A 279 20.23 4.48 -4.57
C ALA A 279 20.99 5.40 -3.60
N LEU A 280 20.48 6.60 -3.32
CA LEU A 280 21.09 7.54 -2.37
C LEU A 280 20.63 7.33 -0.93
N VAL A 281 19.36 7.00 -0.71
CA VAL A 281 18.76 6.94 0.65
C VAL A 281 18.88 5.58 1.31
N THR A 282 19.22 4.55 0.55
CA THR A 282 19.32 3.20 1.09
C THR A 282 20.70 2.96 1.66
N PRO A 283 20.80 2.29 2.83
CA PRO A 283 22.01 1.61 3.25
C PRO A 283 22.04 0.19 2.75
N GLY A 284 22.86 -0.09 1.76
CA GLY A 284 23.56 -1.36 1.62
C GLY A 284 24.82 -1.48 2.45
#